data_AF-A0A240E7T3-F1
#
_entry.id   AF-A0A240E7T3-F1
#
_cell.length_a   1.000
_cell.length_b   1.000
_cell.length_c   1.000
_cell.angle_alpha   90.00
_cell.angle_beta   90.00
_cell.angle_gamma   90.00
#
_symmetry.space_group_name_H-M   'P 1'
#
loop_
_entity.id
_entity.type
_entity.pdbx_description
1 polymer ?
#
loop_
_entity_poly.entity_id
_entity_poly.type
_entity_poly.pdbx_seq_one_letter_code
_entity_poly.pdbx_strand_id
1 'polypeptide(L)'
;MTLPEYVNPLALIISSAFTPDAAFGGFIGALMQGLKRASFSNEAGFGSAPIAHAAVKTKEPATEGLVALLEPFFDTVILNTITALVVVVTGSYLLKEYSGVLITTHAFNSVLPGFDIVLTISIVLFAFTTMLTWSYYGLKGWQYLFGNRGATAYKFVFCAVSILAATMSLGSVIDLADALVFVLAFFNVLGLYFLLPIVKKEVNGFLAKVKSGEIKPNED
;
A
#
# COMPACT_ATOMS: atom_id res chain seq x y z
N MET A 1 27.12 -18.73 10.64
CA MET A 1 27.18 -18.43 9.20
C MET A 1 27.67 -17.00 9.08
N THR A 2 28.93 -16.81 8.69
CA THR A 2 29.56 -15.50 8.53
C THR A 2 28.86 -14.75 7.41
N LEU A 3 28.36 -13.54 7.70
CA LEU A 3 27.72 -12.64 6.74
C LEU A 3 28.60 -12.53 5.49
N PRO A 4 28.06 -12.72 4.26
CA PRO A 4 28.84 -12.53 3.05
C PRO A 4 29.45 -11.13 3.06
N GLU A 5 30.73 -11.06 2.70
CA GLU A 5 31.53 -9.86 2.50
C GLU A 5 30.69 -8.71 1.95
N TYR A 6 30.49 -7.67 2.78
CA TYR A 6 29.79 -6.40 2.57
C TYR A 6 29.19 -6.16 1.17
N VAL A 7 28.18 -6.94 0.80
CA VAL A 7 27.31 -6.57 -0.31
C VAL A 7 26.45 -5.44 0.21
N ASN A 8 26.68 -4.22 -0.27
CA ASN A 8 25.80 -3.10 0.01
C ASN A 8 24.38 -3.52 -0.42
N PRO A 9 23.42 -3.66 0.51
CA PRO A 9 22.11 -4.24 0.20
C PRO A 9 21.34 -3.36 -0.80
N LEU A 10 21.54 -2.04 -0.77
CA LEU A 10 20.97 -1.14 -1.76
C LEU A 10 21.60 -1.36 -3.14
N ALA A 11 22.93 -1.51 -3.18
CA ALA A 11 23.62 -1.79 -4.45
C ALA A 11 23.16 -3.12 -5.04
N LEU A 12 22.90 -4.14 -4.23
CA LEU A 12 22.35 -5.43 -4.68
C LEU A 12 20.92 -5.31 -5.19
N ILE A 13 20.05 -4.60 -4.47
CA ILE A 13 18.65 -4.38 -4.91
C ILE A 13 18.65 -3.66 -6.27
N ILE A 14 19.46 -2.60 -6.39
CA ILE A 14 19.55 -1.82 -7.64
C ILE A 14 20.15 -2.68 -8.74
N SER A 15 21.30 -3.32 -8.53
CA SER A 15 21.92 -4.14 -9.58
C SER A 15 20.97 -5.25 -10.04
N SER A 16 20.35 -5.98 -9.09
CA SER A 16 19.41 -7.06 -9.38
C SER A 16 18.15 -6.59 -10.12
N ALA A 17 17.66 -5.38 -9.82
CA ALA A 17 16.50 -4.81 -10.52
C ALA A 17 16.80 -4.43 -11.97
N PHE A 18 18.06 -4.13 -12.30
CA PHE A 18 18.49 -3.67 -13.62
C PHE A 18 19.36 -4.71 -14.37
N THR A 19 19.50 -5.94 -13.87
CA THR A 19 20.27 -7.00 -14.55
C THR A 19 19.53 -7.51 -15.80
N PRO A 20 20.15 -7.49 -17.00
CA PRO A 20 19.53 -7.99 -18.24
C PRO A 20 19.46 -9.53 -18.36
N ASP A 21 20.10 -10.28 -17.44
CA ASP A 21 20.30 -11.74 -17.53
C ASP A 21 19.01 -12.57 -17.56
N ALA A 22 17.87 -11.96 -17.27
CA ALA A 22 16.58 -12.55 -17.57
C ALA A 22 16.04 -11.87 -18.85
N ALA A 23 16.26 -12.52 -20.00
CA ALA A 23 15.81 -12.14 -21.34
C ALA A 23 14.60 -11.19 -21.33
N PHE A 24 14.70 -10.01 -21.95
CA PHE A 24 13.72 -8.89 -22.13
C PHE A 24 12.44 -8.85 -21.25
N GLY A 25 11.70 -9.95 -21.11
CA GLY A 25 10.63 -10.16 -20.13
C GLY A 25 11.07 -10.32 -18.66
N GLY A 26 12.35 -10.56 -18.33
CA GLY A 26 12.80 -10.66 -16.94
C GLY A 26 12.87 -9.32 -16.22
N PHE A 27 13.51 -8.33 -16.83
CA PHE A 27 13.52 -6.95 -16.34
C PHE A 27 12.10 -6.36 -16.27
N ILE A 28 11.33 -6.48 -17.37
CA ILE A 28 9.95 -6.01 -17.41
C ILE A 28 9.08 -6.75 -16.38
N GLY A 29 9.28 -8.06 -16.20
CA GLY A 29 8.57 -8.86 -15.21
C GLY A 29 8.87 -8.43 -13.77
N ALA A 30 10.14 -8.18 -13.44
CA ALA A 30 10.54 -7.67 -12.13
C ALA A 30 9.97 -6.27 -11.85
N LEU A 31 10.02 -5.38 -12.84
CA LEU A 31 9.42 -4.05 -12.76
C LEU A 31 7.90 -4.13 -12.55
N MET A 32 7.21 -4.93 -13.35
CA MET A 32 5.76 -5.12 -13.24
C MET A 32 5.36 -5.71 -11.89
N GLN A 33 6.10 -6.71 -11.40
CA GLN A 33 5.86 -7.29 -10.08
C GLN A 33 6.12 -6.27 -8.97
N GLY A 34 7.19 -5.48 -9.08
CA GLY A 34 7.52 -4.42 -8.13
C GLY A 34 6.45 -3.35 -8.07
N LEU A 35 6.02 -2.82 -9.22
CA LEU A 35 4.94 -1.83 -9.32
C LEU A 35 3.64 -2.38 -8.76
N LYS A 36 3.27 -3.61 -9.13
CA LYS A 36 2.08 -4.28 -8.64
C LYS A 36 2.10 -4.38 -7.11
N ARG A 37 3.15 -4.93 -6.51
CA ARG A 37 3.25 -5.08 -5.06
C ARG A 37 3.35 -3.73 -4.33
N ALA A 38 4.01 -2.73 -4.92
CA ALA A 38 4.08 -1.37 -4.37
C ALA A 38 2.71 -0.69 -4.35
N SER A 39 1.97 -0.72 -5.47
CA SER A 39 0.60 -0.19 -5.53
C SER A 39 -0.35 -0.90 -4.56
N PHE A 40 -0.15 -2.20 -4.31
CA PHE A 40 -0.91 -2.93 -3.29
C PHE A 40 -0.62 -2.48 -1.86
N SER A 41 0.60 -2.03 -1.58
CA SER A 41 0.99 -1.56 -0.25
C SER A 41 0.42 -0.18 0.05
N ASN A 42 0.56 0.75 -0.90
CA ASN A 42 0.21 2.16 -0.70
C ASN A 42 -1.09 2.63 -1.36
N GLU A 43 -1.80 1.72 -2.03
CA GLU A 43 -3.07 1.98 -2.71
C GLU A 43 -3.02 3.06 -3.81
N ALA A 44 -1.82 3.36 -4.32
CA ALA A 44 -1.63 4.39 -5.33
C ALA A 44 -2.38 4.06 -6.62
N GLY A 45 -3.23 5.00 -7.03
CA GLY A 45 -4.03 4.89 -8.25
C GLY A 45 -5.37 4.17 -8.08
N PHE A 46 -5.66 3.53 -6.94
CA PHE A 46 -6.90 2.77 -6.75
C PHE A 46 -8.11 3.66 -6.46
N GLY A 47 -7.89 4.86 -5.92
CA GLY A 47 -8.96 5.80 -5.57
C GLY A 47 -9.68 5.49 -4.26
N SER A 48 -9.18 4.52 -3.49
CA SER A 48 -9.70 4.10 -2.18
C SER A 48 -9.32 5.08 -1.06
N ALA A 49 -8.04 5.45 -0.94
CA ALA A 49 -7.56 6.35 0.11
C ALA A 49 -8.33 7.69 0.18
N PRO A 50 -8.65 8.38 -0.95
CA PRO A 50 -9.47 9.59 -0.93
C PRO A 50 -10.85 9.44 -0.26
N ILE A 51 -11.41 8.22 -0.17
CA ILE A 51 -12.70 7.98 0.51
C ILE A 51 -12.58 8.25 2.02
N ALA A 52 -11.45 7.88 2.64
CA ALA A 52 -11.18 8.22 4.04
C ALA A 52 -10.91 9.72 4.20
N HIS A 53 -10.03 10.27 3.38
CA HIS A 53 -9.65 11.69 3.45
C HIS A 53 -10.83 12.64 3.20
N ALA A 54 -11.80 12.24 2.38
CA ALA A 54 -13.03 12.99 2.16
C ALA A 54 -13.92 13.12 3.42
N ALA A 55 -13.69 12.31 4.46
CA ALA A 55 -14.40 12.44 5.73
C ALA A 55 -13.81 13.52 6.65
N VAL A 56 -12.60 14.02 6.35
CA VAL A 56 -11.95 15.07 7.13
C VAL A 56 -12.64 16.41 6.88
N LYS A 57 -12.81 17.18 7.96
CA LYS A 57 -13.38 18.53 7.90
C LYS A 57 -12.27 19.53 7.56
N THR A 58 -12.09 19.80 6.28
CA THR A 58 -11.19 20.85 5.79
C THR A 58 -11.95 21.86 4.93
N LYS A 59 -11.52 23.12 4.98
CA LYS A 59 -11.97 24.17 4.05
C LYS A 59 -11.12 24.19 2.77
N GLU A 60 -9.95 23.56 2.80
CA GLU A 60 -8.96 23.54 1.72
C GLU A 60 -8.64 22.07 1.37
N PRO A 61 -9.31 21.48 0.36
CA PRO A 61 -9.13 20.08 -0.04
C PRO A 61 -7.68 19.71 -0.40
N ALA A 62 -6.92 20.67 -0.93
CA ALA A 62 -5.51 20.48 -1.25
C ALA A 62 -4.66 20.10 -0.03
N THR A 63 -5.02 20.58 1.18
CA THR A 63 -4.31 20.22 2.41
C THR A 63 -4.40 18.72 2.67
N GLU A 64 -5.61 18.15 2.61
CA GLU A 64 -5.80 16.70 2.81
C GLU A 64 -5.14 15.90 1.69
N GLY A 65 -5.15 16.40 0.45
CA GLY A 65 -4.39 15.80 -0.64
C GLY A 65 -2.88 15.73 -0.35
N LEU A 66 -2.30 16.76 0.27
CA LEU A 66 -0.88 16.77 0.66
C LEU A 66 -0.60 15.87 1.87
N VAL A 67 -1.51 15.83 2.86
CA VAL A 67 -1.42 14.91 4.01
C VAL A 67 -1.47 13.46 3.54
N ALA A 68 -2.36 13.14 2.61
CA ALA A 68 -2.48 11.79 2.04
C ALA A 68 -1.19 11.32 1.35
N LEU A 69 -0.35 12.21 0.82
CA LEU A 69 0.95 11.83 0.24
C LEU A 69 1.95 11.30 1.28
N LEU A 70 1.73 11.56 2.57
CA LEU A 70 2.58 11.02 3.64
C LEU A 70 2.36 9.51 3.81
N GLU A 71 1.17 8.99 3.52
CA GLU A 71 0.83 7.57 3.63
C GLU A 71 1.77 6.67 2.80
N PRO A 72 1.88 6.84 1.46
CA PRO A 72 2.81 6.06 0.65
C PRO A 72 4.28 6.30 1.02
N PHE A 73 4.62 7.48 1.52
CA PHE A 73 5.99 7.79 1.92
C PHE A 73 6.41 6.99 3.15
N PHE A 74 5.61 7.00 4.21
CA PHE A 74 5.92 6.21 5.41
C PHE A 74 5.81 4.71 5.15
N ASP A 75 4.76 4.26 4.46
CA ASP A 75 4.52 2.83 4.19
C ASP A 75 5.56 2.24 3.22
N THR A 76 5.66 2.79 2.01
CA THR A 76 6.46 2.19 0.94
C THR A 76 7.92 2.66 0.97
N VAL A 77 8.18 3.95 1.17
CA VAL A 77 9.55 4.48 1.06
C VAL A 77 10.35 4.19 2.32
N ILE A 78 9.74 4.31 3.50
CA ILE A 78 10.43 4.08 4.78
C ILE A 78 10.28 2.63 5.24
N LEU A 79 9.06 2.20 5.60
CA LEU A 79 8.86 0.92 6.26
C LEU A 79 9.22 -0.28 5.37
N ASN A 80 8.67 -0.36 4.16
CA ASN A 80 8.96 -1.46 3.24
C ASN A 80 10.44 -1.51 2.84
N THR A 81 11.10 -0.36 2.67
CA THR A 81 12.54 -0.31 2.41
C THR A 81 13.33 -0.91 3.57
N ILE A 82 13.03 -0.54 4.82
CA ILE A 82 13.71 -1.11 6.00
C ILE A 82 13.50 -2.63 6.05
N THR A 83 12.26 -3.10 5.86
CA THR A 83 11.96 -4.54 5.84
C THR A 83 12.71 -5.27 4.72
N ALA A 84 12.74 -4.71 3.51
CA ALA A 84 13.47 -5.28 2.39
C ALA A 84 14.98 -5.34 2.66
N LEU A 85 15.56 -4.28 3.25
CA LEU A 85 16.97 -4.25 3.62
C LEU A 85 17.32 -5.31 4.65
N VAL A 86 16.49 -5.51 5.68
CA VAL A 86 16.70 -6.58 6.66
C VAL A 86 16.69 -7.95 5.97
N VAL A 87 15.69 -8.20 5.11
CA VAL A 87 15.58 -9.46 4.36
C VAL A 87 16.79 -9.71 3.44
N VAL A 88 17.32 -8.66 2.81
CA VAL A 88 18.49 -8.76 1.92
C VAL A 88 19.77 -8.99 2.71
N VAL A 89 19.99 -8.23 3.79
CA VAL A 89 21.19 -8.33 4.64
C VAL A 89 21.30 -9.72 5.30
N THR A 90 20.17 -10.31 5.72
CA THR A 90 20.18 -11.65 6.32
C THR A 90 20.27 -12.77 5.29
N GLY A 91 20.11 -12.46 4.00
CA GLY A 91 20.02 -13.47 2.95
C GLY A 91 18.75 -14.33 3.01
N SER A 92 17.73 -13.94 3.79
CA SER A 92 16.51 -14.73 3.98
C SER A 92 15.74 -14.94 2.66
N TYR A 93 15.87 -14.02 1.70
CA TYR A 93 15.24 -14.15 0.37
C TYR A 93 15.78 -15.32 -0.47
N LEU A 94 16.94 -15.89 -0.12
CA LEU A 94 17.54 -17.05 -0.80
C LEU A 94 16.94 -18.39 -0.33
N LEU A 95 16.24 -18.38 0.81
CA LEU A 95 15.72 -19.58 1.46
C LEU A 95 14.34 -19.93 0.88
N LYS A 96 14.30 -20.91 -0.02
CA LYS A 96 13.08 -21.31 -0.77
C LYS A 96 11.99 -21.93 0.10
N GLU A 97 12.32 -22.35 1.31
CA GLU A 97 11.36 -22.95 2.27
C GLU A 97 10.47 -21.90 2.94
N TYR A 98 10.89 -20.63 2.96
CA TYR A 98 10.11 -19.53 3.51
C TYR A 98 9.39 -18.77 2.40
N SER A 99 8.13 -18.42 2.65
CA SER A 99 7.32 -17.62 1.72
C SER A 99 6.45 -16.60 2.47
N GLY A 100 6.13 -15.51 1.78
CA GLY A 100 5.34 -14.41 2.34
C GLY A 100 5.94 -13.88 3.64
N VAL A 101 5.11 -13.82 4.68
CA VAL A 101 5.48 -13.29 5.99
C VAL A 101 6.56 -14.11 6.71
N LEU A 102 6.73 -15.39 6.35
CA LEU A 102 7.74 -16.23 7.00
C LEU A 102 9.17 -15.81 6.64
N ILE A 103 9.39 -15.21 5.46
CA ILE A 103 10.70 -14.69 5.07
C ILE A 103 11.11 -13.53 5.99
N THR A 104 10.19 -12.61 6.25
CA THR A 104 10.44 -11.47 7.13
C THR A 104 10.59 -11.92 8.58
N THR A 105 9.73 -12.83 9.07
CA THR A 105 9.87 -13.42 10.40
C THR A 105 11.24 -14.07 10.59
N HIS A 106 11.68 -14.90 9.64
CA HIS A 106 13.00 -15.53 9.70
C HIS A 106 14.13 -14.50 9.70
N ALA A 107 14.06 -13.49 8.81
CA ALA A 107 15.06 -12.43 8.73
C ALA A 107 15.21 -11.68 10.06
N PHE A 108 14.11 -11.16 10.61
CA PHE A 108 14.16 -10.42 11.87
C PHE A 108 14.59 -11.30 13.05
N ASN A 109 14.09 -12.53 13.14
CA ASN A 109 14.43 -13.43 14.24
C ASN A 109 15.90 -13.89 14.20
N SER A 110 16.52 -13.92 13.00
CA SER A 110 17.95 -14.24 12.85
C SER A 110 18.89 -13.16 13.41
N VAL A 111 18.42 -11.91 13.46
CA VAL A 111 19.19 -10.76 13.97
C VAL A 111 18.79 -10.41 15.40
N LEU A 112 17.51 -10.53 15.72
CA LEU A 112 16.93 -10.25 17.03
C LEU A 112 16.05 -11.43 17.48
N PRO A 113 16.63 -12.40 18.21
CA PRO A 113 15.89 -13.56 18.68
C PRO A 113 14.67 -13.18 19.55
N GLY A 114 13.51 -13.77 19.25
CA GLY A 114 12.23 -13.50 19.93
C GLY A 114 11.42 -12.36 19.31
N PHE A 115 11.90 -11.74 18.22
CA PHE A 115 11.16 -10.68 17.53
C PHE A 115 9.96 -11.18 16.73
N ASP A 116 9.88 -12.49 16.48
CA ASP A 116 8.74 -13.14 15.85
C ASP A 116 7.42 -12.89 16.61
N ILE A 117 7.44 -12.81 17.94
CA ILE A 117 6.27 -12.47 18.76
C ILE A 117 5.81 -11.04 18.46
N VAL A 118 6.74 -10.08 18.46
CA VAL A 118 6.45 -8.67 18.18
C VAL A 118 5.89 -8.53 16.77
N LEU A 119 6.56 -9.14 15.80
CA LEU A 119 6.15 -9.10 14.41
C LEU A 119 4.76 -9.72 14.22
N THR A 120 4.47 -10.85 14.87
CA THR A 120 3.15 -11.50 14.83
C THR A 120 2.05 -10.58 15.34
N ILE A 121 2.27 -9.91 16.48
CA ILE A 121 1.31 -8.93 17.02
C ILE A 121 1.12 -7.77 16.04
N SER A 122 2.22 -7.22 15.49
CA SER A 122 2.17 -6.15 14.50
C SER A 122 1.37 -6.54 13.25
N ILE A 123 1.57 -7.76 12.72
CA ILE A 123 0.85 -8.26 11.55
C ILE A 123 -0.65 -8.37 11.83
N VAL A 124 -1.04 -8.89 13.00
CA VAL A 124 -2.46 -9.00 13.38
C VAL A 124 -3.10 -7.61 13.45
N LEU A 125 -2.43 -6.65 14.07
CA LEU A 125 -2.92 -5.27 14.15
C LEU A 125 -3.01 -4.63 12.76
N PHE A 126 -2.00 -4.80 11.92
CA PHE A 126 -1.96 -4.23 10.56
C PHE A 126 -3.04 -4.85 9.65
N ALA A 127 -3.23 -6.16 9.72
CA ALA A 127 -4.30 -6.84 9.00
C ALA A 127 -5.68 -6.38 9.48
N PHE A 128 -5.86 -6.22 10.80
CA PHE A 128 -7.11 -5.75 11.38
C PHE A 128 -7.46 -4.31 10.95
N THR A 129 -6.50 -3.38 11.03
CA THR A 129 -6.74 -1.99 10.60
C THR A 129 -7.05 -1.93 9.11
N THR A 130 -6.33 -2.68 8.28
CA THR A 130 -6.58 -2.75 6.83
C THR A 130 -7.99 -3.27 6.54
N MET A 131 -8.44 -4.33 7.22
CA MET A 131 -9.80 -4.86 7.06
C MET A 131 -10.86 -3.82 7.44
N LEU A 132 -10.68 -3.06 8.52
CA LEU A 132 -11.61 -2.01 8.92
C LEU A 132 -11.71 -0.90 7.87
N THR A 133 -10.57 -0.43 7.38
CA THR A 133 -10.48 0.62 6.37
C THR A 133 -11.14 0.19 5.05
N TRP A 134 -10.86 -1.02 4.56
CA TRP A 134 -11.48 -1.56 3.34
C TRP A 134 -12.97 -1.87 3.51
N SER A 135 -13.39 -2.29 4.70
CA SER A 135 -14.81 -2.41 5.06
C SER A 135 -15.52 -1.06 4.94
N TYR A 136 -14.91 0.01 5.46
CA TYR A 136 -15.43 1.38 5.35
C TYR A 136 -15.48 1.87 3.90
N TYR A 137 -14.42 1.67 3.11
CA TYR A 137 -14.38 2.06 1.70
C TYR A 137 -15.51 1.42 0.90
N GLY A 138 -15.65 0.10 0.99
CA GLY A 138 -16.71 -0.59 0.27
C GLY A 138 -18.10 -0.26 0.80
N LEU A 139 -18.26 0.05 2.10
CA LEU A 139 -19.54 0.53 2.63
C LEU A 139 -19.91 1.90 2.04
N LYS A 140 -18.95 2.80 1.84
CA LYS A 140 -19.20 4.09 1.18
C LYS A 140 -19.56 3.90 -0.29
N GLY A 141 -18.90 2.99 -1.00
CA GLY A 141 -19.29 2.59 -2.34
C GLY A 141 -20.71 2.01 -2.40
N TRP A 142 -21.06 1.14 -1.45
CA TRP A 142 -22.41 0.59 -1.32
C TRP A 142 -23.45 1.69 -1.09
N GLN A 143 -23.17 2.62 -0.17
CA GLN A 143 -24.05 3.74 0.14
C GLN A 143 -24.26 4.68 -1.05
N TYR A 144 -23.24 4.83 -1.90
CA TYR A 144 -23.33 5.61 -3.13
C TYR A 144 -24.29 4.96 -4.15
N LEU A 145 -24.21 3.63 -4.33
CA LEU A 145 -25.01 2.90 -5.31
C LEU A 145 -26.45 2.60 -4.86
N PHE A 146 -26.62 2.21 -3.61
CA PHE A 146 -27.89 1.67 -3.08
C PHE A 146 -28.51 2.54 -1.99
N GLY A 147 -27.92 3.71 -1.69
CA GLY A 147 -28.29 4.53 -0.55
C GLY A 147 -27.97 3.84 0.79
N ASN A 148 -28.56 4.32 1.88
CA ASN A 148 -28.28 3.76 3.21
C ASN A 148 -28.97 2.40 3.48
N ARG A 149 -29.67 1.84 2.49
CA ARG A 149 -30.37 0.56 2.61
C ARG A 149 -29.37 -0.58 2.58
N GLY A 150 -29.51 -1.53 3.51
CA GLY A 150 -28.66 -2.73 3.52
C GLY A 150 -27.23 -2.51 4.01
N ALA A 151 -26.89 -1.36 4.61
CA ALA A 151 -25.57 -1.12 5.18
C ALA A 151 -25.14 -2.19 6.19
N THR A 152 -26.07 -2.68 7.02
CA THR A 152 -25.83 -3.78 7.95
C THR A 152 -25.61 -5.10 7.21
N ALA A 153 -26.37 -5.36 6.14
CA ALA A 153 -26.20 -6.56 5.31
C ALA A 153 -24.83 -6.57 4.63
N TYR A 154 -24.37 -5.41 4.13
CA TYR A 154 -23.02 -5.26 3.57
C TYR A 154 -21.94 -5.67 4.60
N LYS A 155 -22.06 -5.22 5.86
CA LYS A 155 -21.11 -5.61 6.92
C LYS A 155 -21.08 -7.11 7.15
N PHE A 156 -22.24 -7.76 7.17
CA PHE A 156 -22.32 -9.22 7.30
C PHE A 156 -21.70 -9.95 6.10
N VAL A 157 -21.97 -9.48 4.88
CA VAL A 157 -21.37 -10.01 3.65
C VAL A 157 -19.85 -9.84 3.68
N PHE A 158 -19.36 -8.66 4.07
CA PHE A 158 -17.92 -8.39 4.20
C PHE A 158 -17.26 -9.39 5.16
N CYS A 159 -17.82 -9.57 6.37
CA CYS A 159 -17.30 -10.55 7.33
C CYS A 159 -17.31 -11.98 6.78
N ALA A 160 -18.38 -12.39 6.11
CA ALA A 160 -18.48 -13.73 5.53
C ALA A 160 -17.44 -13.95 4.42
N VAL A 161 -17.24 -12.96 3.54
CA VAL A 161 -16.21 -13.01 2.49
C VAL A 161 -14.81 -13.03 3.09
N SER A 162 -14.54 -12.28 4.17
CA SER A 162 -13.24 -12.33 4.86
C SER A 162 -12.93 -13.71 5.44
N ILE A 163 -13.93 -14.41 5.99
CA ILE A 163 -13.76 -15.78 6.48
C ILE A 163 -13.45 -16.73 5.32
N LEU A 164 -14.15 -16.59 4.19
CA LEU A 164 -13.87 -17.39 3.00
C LEU A 164 -12.48 -17.10 2.43
N ALA A 165 -12.07 -15.84 2.38
CA ALA A 165 -10.74 -15.45 1.92
C ALA A 165 -9.64 -16.05 2.82
N ALA A 166 -9.88 -16.17 4.13
CA ALA A 166 -8.94 -16.79 5.06
C ALA A 166 -8.73 -18.30 4.84
N THR A 167 -9.63 -18.99 4.12
CA THR A 167 -9.48 -20.41 3.78
C THR A 167 -8.89 -20.65 2.39
N MET A 168 -8.73 -19.60 1.59
CA MET A 168 -8.15 -19.67 0.25
C MET A 168 -6.61 -19.71 0.31
N SER A 169 -5.99 -20.28 -0.73
CA SER A 169 -4.54 -20.23 -0.86
C SER A 169 -4.06 -18.79 -1.07
N LEU A 170 -2.88 -18.45 -0.54
CA LEU A 170 -2.30 -17.11 -0.66
C LEU A 170 -2.23 -16.63 -2.12
N GLY A 171 -1.81 -17.51 -3.04
CA GLY A 171 -1.75 -17.20 -4.48
C GLY A 171 -3.13 -16.85 -5.05
N SER A 172 -4.15 -17.67 -4.75
CA SER A 172 -5.52 -17.43 -5.25
C SER A 172 -6.13 -16.14 -4.72
N VAL A 173 -5.90 -15.80 -3.44
CA VAL A 173 -6.37 -14.54 -2.86
C VAL A 173 -5.69 -13.35 -3.53
N ILE A 174 -4.38 -13.46 -3.74
CA ILE A 174 -3.59 -12.43 -4.42
C ILE A 174 -4.09 -12.23 -5.85
N ASP A 175 -4.26 -13.29 -6.64
CA ASP A 175 -4.69 -13.18 -8.03
C ASP A 175 -6.09 -12.55 -8.16
N LEU A 176 -7.02 -12.92 -7.26
CA LEU A 176 -8.35 -12.31 -7.20
C LEU A 176 -8.27 -10.83 -6.83
N ALA A 177 -7.48 -10.49 -5.81
CA ALA A 177 -7.29 -9.11 -5.38
C ALA A 177 -6.68 -8.27 -6.51
N ASP A 178 -5.66 -8.79 -7.18
CA ASP A 178 -4.98 -8.17 -8.32
C ASP A 178 -5.97 -7.83 -9.45
N ALA A 179 -6.91 -8.73 -9.76
CA ALA A 179 -7.94 -8.50 -10.75
C ALA A 179 -8.96 -7.41 -10.33
N LEU A 180 -9.45 -7.46 -9.09
CA LEU A 180 -10.44 -6.49 -8.58
C LEU A 180 -9.86 -5.09 -8.48
N VAL A 181 -8.63 -4.99 -7.96
CA VAL A 181 -7.91 -3.73 -7.81
C VAL A 181 -7.54 -3.12 -9.16
N PHE A 182 -7.21 -3.92 -10.16
CA PHE A 182 -7.01 -3.44 -11.52
C PHE A 182 -8.25 -2.72 -12.07
N VAL A 183 -9.45 -3.27 -11.83
CA VAL A 183 -10.71 -2.64 -12.26
C VAL A 183 -10.91 -1.30 -11.56
N LEU A 184 -10.67 -1.22 -10.24
CA LEU A 184 -10.75 0.03 -9.48
C LEU A 184 -9.76 1.08 -10.00
N ALA A 185 -8.51 0.68 -10.17
CA ALA A 185 -7.43 1.54 -10.66
C ALA A 185 -7.75 2.10 -12.05
N PHE A 186 -8.26 1.26 -12.95
CA PHE A 186 -8.60 1.67 -14.32
C PHE A 186 -9.62 2.81 -14.33
N PHE A 187 -10.76 2.64 -13.64
CA PHE A 187 -11.79 3.67 -13.61
C PHE A 187 -11.34 4.94 -12.87
N ASN A 188 -10.62 4.78 -11.76
CA ASN A 188 -10.14 5.92 -10.99
C ASN A 188 -9.10 6.74 -11.76
N VAL A 189 -8.07 6.11 -12.33
CA VAL A 189 -7.03 6.79 -13.11
C VAL A 189 -7.64 7.47 -14.34
N LEU A 190 -8.58 6.81 -15.02
CA LEU A 190 -9.29 7.40 -16.15
C LEU A 190 -10.08 8.65 -15.74
N GLY A 191 -10.80 8.59 -14.61
CA GLY A 191 -11.51 9.74 -14.06
C GLY A 191 -10.56 10.88 -13.67
N LEU A 192 -9.46 10.56 -12.98
CA LEU A 192 -8.43 11.53 -12.59
C LEU A 192 -7.82 12.21 -13.81
N TYR A 193 -7.57 11.47 -14.90
CA TYR A 193 -7.04 12.05 -16.15
C TYR A 193 -7.91 13.20 -16.66
N PHE A 194 -9.24 13.04 -16.66
CA PHE A 194 -10.16 14.11 -17.05
C PHE A 194 -10.25 15.25 -16.02
N LEU A 195 -10.06 14.93 -14.73
CA LEU A 195 -10.10 15.91 -13.64
C LEU A 195 -8.76 16.60 -13.38
N LEU A 196 -7.68 16.23 -14.09
CA LEU A 196 -6.34 16.82 -13.94
C LEU A 196 -6.34 18.36 -13.94
N PRO A 197 -7.08 19.07 -14.81
CA PRO A 197 -7.11 20.53 -14.79
C PRO A 197 -7.68 21.10 -13.49
N ILE A 198 -8.68 20.43 -12.92
CA ILE A 198 -9.34 20.85 -11.66
C ILE A 198 -8.38 20.63 -10.49
N VAL A 199 -7.76 19.45 -10.40
CA VAL A 199 -6.77 19.14 -9.37
C VAL A 199 -5.61 20.14 -9.43
N LYS A 200 -5.09 20.42 -10.63
CA LYS A 200 -4.01 21.39 -10.83
C LYS A 200 -4.41 22.79 -10.38
N LYS A 201 -5.64 23.23 -10.68
CA LYS A 201 -6.16 24.53 -10.24
C LYS A 201 -6.25 24.60 -8.72
N GLU A 202 -6.77 23.55 -8.08
CA GLU A 202 -6.96 23.48 -6.63
C GLU A 202 -5.62 23.54 -5.88
N VAL A 203 -4.66 22.69 -6.27
CA VAL A 203 -3.32 22.64 -5.65
C VAL A 203 -2.58 23.97 -5.84
N ASN A 204 -2.58 24.52 -7.06
CA ASN A 204 -1.90 25.79 -7.30
C ASN A 204 -2.56 26.96 -6.56
N GLY A 205 -3.89 26.96 -6.45
CA GLY A 205 -4.64 27.95 -5.68
C GLY A 205 -4.25 27.92 -4.20
N PHE A 206 -4.23 26.74 -3.61
CA PHE A 206 -3.80 26.55 -2.22
C PHE A 206 -2.35 27.00 -1.99
N LEU A 207 -1.41 26.57 -2.84
CA LEU A 207 0.00 26.96 -2.72
C LEU A 207 0.20 28.48 -2.88
N ALA A 208 -0.60 29.14 -3.73
CA ALA A 208 -0.56 30.59 -3.86
C ALA A 208 -1.03 31.30 -2.58
N LYS A 209 -2.12 30.83 -1.95
CA LYS A 209 -2.62 31.36 -0.67
C LYS A 209 -1.63 31.15 0.49
N VAL A 210 -0.93 30.01 0.52
CA VAL A 210 0.15 29.76 1.49
C VAL A 210 1.30 30.74 1.27
N LYS A 211 1.71 30.95 0.00
CA LYS A 211 2.81 31.87 -0.34
C LYS A 211 2.46 33.34 -0.07
N SER A 212 1.20 33.74 -0.25
CA SER A 212 0.74 35.10 0.05
C SER A 212 0.60 35.38 1.56
N GLY A 213 0.64 34.34 2.40
CA GLY A 213 0.41 34.44 3.84
C GLY A 213 -1.06 34.58 4.22
N GLU A 214 -1.98 34.37 3.27
CA GLU A 214 -3.43 34.31 3.53
C GLU A 214 -3.77 33.10 4.40
N ILE A 215 -3.10 31.97 4.16
CA ILE A 215 -3.15 30.80 5.04
C ILE A 215 -1.94 30.87 5.96
N LYS A 216 -2.18 31.22 7.23
CA LYS A 216 -1.15 31.14 8.27
C LYS A 216 -1.07 29.72 8.84
N PRO A 217 0.13 29.21 9.13
CA PRO A 217 0.25 28.01 9.93
C PRO A 217 -0.29 28.32 11.35
N ASN A 218 -1.32 27.59 11.79
CA ASN A 218 -1.88 27.56 13.16
C ASN A 218 -2.97 28.57 13.55
N GLU A 219 -3.84 29.02 12.62
CA GLU A 219 -5.10 29.69 12.99
C GLU A 219 -6.32 28.87 12.51
N ASP A 220 -6.50 27.66 13.07
CA ASP A 220 -7.78 26.93 13.19
C ASP A 220 -7.59 25.71 14.12
#